data_AF-A0A5J4R6W2-F1
#
_entry.id   AF-A0A5J4R6W2-F1
#
_cell.length_a   1.000
_cell.length_b   1.000
_cell.length_c   1.000
_cell.angle_alpha   90.00
_cell.angle_beta   90.00
_cell.angle_gamma   90.00
#
_symmetry.space_group_name_H-M   'P 1'
#
loop_
_entity.id
_entity.type
_entity.pdbx_description
1 polymer ?
#
loop_
_entity_poly.entity_id
_entity_poly.type
_entity_poly.pdbx_seq_one_letter_code
_entity_poly.pdbx_strand_id
1 'polypeptide(L)'
;LNGTSFEIQGQSEIKILKNNEISKENGKQGWISTVDGLQLGIFGIKFIIDQSQLTIPIIYIQDSNSLLELYQVTFSEIDLSPIDNPKGIVHINVDNSQFIAQKCMFENINIEEYGGNAIRLENNGNSKVISTITNCEFNNINSIGDSNGQGGSALFAQLRDQSSLIIDNNCQFIQCISTNGNGGALYIDIDFESQFEFKINDGLIKECQSLSTETTDGTGYGGGIFLTGNGNYNAQSEKLDLHGMKILDNSASNS
;
A
#
# COMPACT_ATOMS: atom_id res chain seq x y z
N LEU A 1 6.68 37.32 -3.61
CA LEU A 1 6.34 36.65 -4.88
C LEU A 1 4.89 36.98 -5.19
N ASN A 2 4.63 37.62 -6.32
CA ASN A 2 3.27 37.95 -6.75
C ASN A 2 2.67 36.71 -7.43
N GLY A 3 1.81 35.98 -6.71
CA GLY A 3 0.98 34.94 -7.31
C GLY A 3 -0.01 35.58 -8.28
N THR A 4 0.00 35.13 -9.52
CA THR A 4 -1.03 35.52 -10.50
C THR A 4 -2.38 34.97 -10.03
N SER A 5 -3.46 35.72 -10.24
CA SER A 5 -4.84 35.36 -9.87
C SER A 5 -5.45 34.28 -10.79
N PHE A 6 -4.63 33.41 -11.37
CA PHE A 6 -5.09 32.28 -12.17
C PHE A 6 -5.17 31.06 -11.27
N GLU A 7 -6.39 30.70 -10.90
CA GLU A 7 -6.69 29.41 -10.27
C GLU A 7 -6.30 28.30 -11.25
N ILE A 8 -5.51 27.32 -10.78
CA ILE A 8 -5.21 26.12 -11.57
C ILE A 8 -6.53 25.37 -11.73
N GLN A 9 -7.03 25.25 -12.96
CA GLN A 9 -8.17 24.37 -13.24
C GLN A 9 -7.68 22.92 -13.24
N GLY A 10 -8.09 22.15 -12.23
CA GLY A 10 -7.69 20.75 -12.05
C GLY A 10 -6.65 20.56 -10.94
N GLN A 11 -6.33 19.30 -10.66
CA GLN A 11 -5.28 18.92 -9.70
C GLN A 11 -3.90 19.20 -10.31
N SER A 12 -2.92 19.63 -9.51
CA SER A 12 -1.56 19.85 -10.01
C SER A 12 -0.88 18.51 -10.31
N GLU A 13 -0.09 18.44 -11.38
CA GLU A 13 0.51 17.17 -11.84
C GLU A 13 2.04 17.17 -11.70
N ILE A 14 2.59 16.04 -11.26
CA ILE A 14 4.02 15.71 -11.39
C ILE A 14 4.12 14.54 -12.36
N LYS A 15 4.83 14.75 -13.47
CA LYS A 15 5.12 13.69 -14.45
C LYS A 15 6.52 13.14 -14.27
N ILE A 16 6.62 11.83 -14.06
CA ILE A 16 7.88 11.08 -14.04
C ILE A 16 8.25 10.72 -15.48
N LEU A 17 9.46 11.12 -15.90
CA LEU A 17 9.96 10.88 -17.26
C LEU A 17 11.12 9.88 -17.24
N LYS A 18 10.78 8.58 -17.20
CA LYS A 18 11.77 7.50 -17.28
C LYS A 18 12.27 7.30 -18.72
N ASN A 19 11.45 7.57 -19.72
CA ASN A 19 11.72 7.36 -21.16
C ASN A 19 12.24 5.94 -21.46
N ASN A 20 11.78 4.93 -20.72
CA ASN A 20 12.27 3.56 -20.80
C ASN A 20 13.78 3.37 -20.54
N GLU A 21 14.45 4.35 -19.90
CA GLU A 21 15.87 4.29 -19.58
C GLU A 21 16.09 3.78 -18.15
N ILE A 22 16.44 2.51 -17.99
CA ILE A 22 16.69 1.89 -16.67
C ILE A 22 17.81 2.60 -15.89
N SER A 23 18.77 3.19 -16.60
CA SER A 23 19.87 3.95 -15.98
C SER A 23 19.43 5.13 -15.11
N LYS A 24 18.19 5.63 -15.30
CA LYS A 24 17.61 6.68 -14.45
C LYS A 24 17.22 6.19 -13.07
N GLU A 25 17.08 4.89 -12.86
CA GLU A 25 16.68 4.28 -11.59
C GLU A 25 17.84 3.52 -10.92
N ASN A 26 18.94 3.27 -11.66
CA ASN A 26 20.13 2.61 -11.13
C ASN A 26 20.64 3.26 -9.84
N GLY A 27 20.70 2.47 -8.77
CA GLY A 27 21.21 2.89 -7.45
C GLY A 27 20.29 3.82 -6.66
N LYS A 28 19.05 4.05 -7.12
CA LYS A 28 18.04 4.86 -6.42
C LYS A 28 17.04 3.97 -5.71
N GLN A 29 16.51 4.45 -4.58
CA GLN A 29 15.50 3.73 -3.80
C GLN A 29 14.06 4.11 -4.22
N GLY A 30 13.85 5.34 -4.67
CA GLY A 30 12.60 5.81 -5.26
C GLY A 30 12.81 7.10 -6.07
N TRP A 31 11.78 7.54 -6.79
CA TRP A 31 11.80 8.82 -7.51
C TRP A 31 11.79 10.02 -6.56
N ILE A 32 11.15 9.84 -5.41
CA ILE A 32 11.24 10.67 -4.21
C ILE A 32 11.73 9.74 -3.10
N SER A 33 12.85 10.07 -2.47
CA SER A 33 13.38 9.31 -1.34
C SER A 33 13.70 10.23 -0.19
N THR A 34 13.35 9.81 1.02
CA THR A 34 13.68 10.53 2.25
C THR A 34 14.54 9.66 3.16
N VAL A 35 15.51 10.29 3.82
CA VAL A 35 16.46 9.65 4.75
C VAL A 35 16.58 10.49 6.02
N ASP A 36 17.20 9.93 7.05
CA ASP A 36 17.53 10.61 8.31
C ASP A 36 16.32 11.20 9.08
N GLY A 37 15.17 10.50 9.04
CA GLY A 37 13.98 10.88 9.81
C GLY A 37 13.22 12.08 9.24
N LEU A 38 13.45 12.41 7.96
CA LEU A 38 12.77 13.52 7.31
C LEU A 38 11.24 13.33 7.30
N GLN A 39 10.52 14.42 7.50
CA GLN A 39 9.06 14.49 7.41
C GLN A 39 8.66 15.08 6.05
N LEU A 40 7.89 14.32 5.28
CA LEU A 40 7.44 14.69 3.93
C LEU A 40 5.92 14.82 3.89
N GLY A 41 5.44 15.98 3.45
CA GLY A 41 4.03 16.22 3.15
C GLY A 41 3.81 16.50 1.66
N ILE A 42 2.83 15.84 1.05
CA ILE A 42 2.42 16.08 -0.34
C ILE A 42 0.92 16.35 -0.39
N PHE A 43 0.54 17.47 -1.01
CA PHE A 43 -0.81 18.01 -0.97
C PHE A 43 -1.30 18.33 -2.38
N GLY A 44 -2.43 17.77 -2.80
CA GLY A 44 -3.12 18.16 -4.02
C GLY A 44 -2.39 17.82 -5.32
N ILE A 45 -1.52 16.80 -5.31
CA ILE A 45 -0.70 16.40 -6.46
C ILE A 45 -1.20 15.09 -7.08
N LYS A 46 -1.29 15.05 -8.41
CA LYS A 46 -1.44 13.83 -9.20
C LYS A 46 -0.08 13.41 -9.77
N PHE A 47 0.35 12.20 -9.47
CA PHE A 47 1.51 11.57 -10.08
C PHE A 47 1.07 10.79 -11.33
N ILE A 48 1.74 11.08 -12.45
CA ILE A 48 1.62 10.34 -13.71
C ILE A 48 3.01 9.96 -14.20
N ILE A 49 3.08 8.92 -15.03
CA ILE A 49 4.33 8.47 -15.64
C ILE A 49 4.21 8.65 -17.15
N ASP A 50 5.34 8.68 -17.85
CA ASP A 50 5.32 8.41 -19.29
C ASP A 50 4.95 6.94 -19.57
N GLN A 51 5.09 6.48 -20.81
CA GLN A 51 4.78 5.08 -21.18
C GLN A 51 5.84 4.08 -20.68
N SER A 52 6.51 4.39 -19.57
CA SER A 52 7.53 3.53 -18.99
C SER A 52 6.99 2.76 -17.80
N GLN A 53 7.47 1.54 -17.66
CA GLN A 53 7.35 0.77 -16.44
C GLN A 53 8.44 1.18 -15.46
N LEU A 54 8.08 1.55 -14.23
CA LEU A 54 9.06 1.85 -13.18
C LEU A 54 9.63 0.56 -12.58
N THR A 55 10.86 0.58 -12.07
CA THR A 55 11.41 -0.54 -11.28
C THR A 55 11.60 -0.20 -9.81
N ILE A 56 11.34 1.06 -9.43
CA ILE A 56 11.46 1.56 -8.05
C ILE A 56 10.20 2.36 -7.66
N PRO A 57 9.90 2.47 -6.36
CA PRO A 57 8.83 3.29 -5.82
C PRO A 57 8.81 4.72 -6.37
N ILE A 58 7.62 5.31 -6.41
CA ILE A 58 7.51 6.76 -6.57
C ILE A 58 7.98 7.45 -5.30
N ILE A 59 7.50 6.97 -4.14
CA ILE A 59 7.91 7.48 -2.82
C ILE A 59 8.53 6.33 -2.04
N TYR A 60 9.77 6.51 -1.61
CA TYR A 60 10.47 5.62 -0.71
C TYR A 60 10.86 6.34 0.58
N ILE A 61 10.42 5.83 1.71
CA ILE A 61 10.72 6.37 3.04
C ILE A 61 11.54 5.32 3.80
N GLN A 62 12.66 5.74 4.39
CA GLN A 62 13.48 4.93 5.29
C GLN A 62 13.92 5.73 6.52
N ASP A 63 14.63 5.06 7.42
CA ASP A 63 15.22 5.57 8.65
C ASP A 63 14.23 5.94 9.76
N SER A 64 14.75 6.04 10.98
CA SER A 64 13.96 6.22 12.20
C SER A 64 13.17 7.51 12.24
N ASN A 65 11.95 7.48 12.80
CA ASN A 65 11.13 8.66 13.11
C ASN A 65 10.65 9.48 11.89
N SER A 66 10.60 8.85 10.71
CA SER A 66 10.09 9.47 9.48
C SER A 66 8.57 9.62 9.48
N LEU A 67 8.07 10.68 8.84
CA LEU A 67 6.64 10.93 8.62
C LEU A 67 6.38 11.11 7.13
N LEU A 68 5.39 10.39 6.59
CA LEU A 68 4.79 10.68 5.29
C LEU A 68 3.33 11.08 5.46
N GLU A 69 3.00 12.28 5.03
CA GLU A 69 1.63 12.78 4.94
C GLU A 69 1.23 13.00 3.48
N LEU A 70 0.15 12.36 3.05
CA LEU A 70 -0.46 12.51 1.74
C LEU A 70 -1.89 13.05 1.93
N TYR A 71 -2.20 14.17 1.30
CA TYR A 71 -3.54 14.75 1.34
C TYR A 71 -4.00 15.12 -0.07
N GLN A 72 -5.11 14.54 -0.52
CA GLN A 72 -5.63 14.74 -1.88
C GLN A 72 -4.55 14.47 -2.95
N VAL A 73 -3.84 13.35 -2.79
CA VAL A 73 -2.80 12.89 -3.73
C VAL A 73 -3.35 11.76 -4.57
N THR A 74 -3.11 11.81 -5.89
CA THR A 74 -3.55 10.79 -6.84
C THR A 74 -2.35 10.07 -7.44
N PHE A 75 -2.39 8.75 -7.46
CA PHE A 75 -1.46 7.87 -8.16
C PHE A 75 -2.26 7.10 -9.20
N SER A 76 -2.06 7.39 -10.49
CA SER A 76 -2.89 6.82 -11.56
C SER A 76 -2.07 6.37 -12.76
N GLU A 77 -2.50 5.29 -13.42
CA GLU A 77 -1.89 4.80 -14.67
C GLU A 77 -0.40 4.47 -14.48
N ILE A 78 -0.13 3.59 -13.51
CA ILE A 78 1.25 3.25 -13.11
C ILE A 78 1.51 1.77 -13.32
N ASP A 79 2.55 1.48 -14.10
CA ASP A 79 3.15 0.16 -14.20
C ASP A 79 4.43 0.12 -13.34
N LEU A 80 4.46 -0.76 -12.34
CA LEU A 80 5.64 -1.04 -11.51
C LEU A 80 6.08 -2.49 -11.74
N SER A 81 7.37 -2.71 -12.00
CA SER A 81 7.97 -4.03 -12.16
C SER A 81 9.29 -4.08 -11.42
N PRO A 82 9.26 -4.36 -10.10
CA PRO A 82 10.47 -4.45 -9.30
C PRO A 82 11.38 -5.58 -9.81
N ILE A 83 12.70 -5.43 -9.65
CA ILE A 83 13.70 -6.32 -10.27
C ILE A 83 14.46 -7.22 -9.28
N ASP A 84 14.25 -7.04 -7.97
CA ASP A 84 15.06 -7.68 -6.93
C ASP A 84 14.25 -8.12 -5.70
N ASN A 85 13.26 -7.32 -5.30
CA ASN A 85 12.35 -7.61 -4.19
C ASN A 85 11.01 -6.91 -4.43
N PRO A 86 9.95 -7.31 -3.70
CA PRO A 86 8.64 -6.66 -3.80
C PRO A 86 8.73 -5.19 -3.37
N LYS A 87 8.09 -4.29 -4.10
CA LYS A 87 8.11 -2.85 -3.79
C LYS A 87 6.71 -2.22 -3.80
N GLY A 88 6.58 -1.14 -3.05
CA GLY A 88 5.40 -0.29 -3.08
C GLY A 88 5.47 0.82 -4.15
N ILE A 89 4.34 1.34 -4.62
CA ILE A 89 4.33 2.69 -5.25
C ILE A 89 4.72 3.73 -4.19
N VAL A 90 4.10 3.60 -3.02
CA VAL A 90 4.54 4.21 -1.76
C VAL A 90 5.11 3.09 -0.90
N HIS A 91 6.43 3.12 -0.67
CA HIS A 91 7.13 2.12 0.12
C HIS A 91 7.72 2.78 1.36
N ILE A 92 7.35 2.28 2.54
CA ILE A 92 7.88 2.73 3.81
C ILE A 92 8.59 1.55 4.46
N ASN A 93 9.91 1.64 4.57
CA ASN A 93 10.69 0.76 5.43
C ASN A 93 10.62 1.32 6.85
N VAL A 94 9.77 0.70 7.66
CA VAL A 94 9.34 1.17 8.97
C VAL A 94 10.50 1.14 9.97
N ASP A 95 10.72 2.29 10.58
CA ASP A 95 11.48 2.47 11.81
C ASP A 95 10.86 3.65 12.57
N ASN A 96 10.02 3.36 13.57
CA ASN A 96 9.30 4.37 14.35
C ASN A 96 8.55 5.39 13.48
N SER A 97 8.02 4.93 12.34
CA SER A 97 7.50 5.80 11.28
C SER A 97 6.01 6.10 11.44
N GLN A 98 5.58 7.22 10.88
CA GLN A 98 4.17 7.58 10.77
C GLN A 98 3.76 7.74 9.31
N PHE A 99 2.60 7.18 8.95
CA PHE A 99 2.02 7.32 7.62
C PHE A 99 0.58 7.81 7.72
N ILE A 100 0.28 8.89 7.01
CA ILE A 100 -1.05 9.48 6.96
C ILE A 100 -1.44 9.64 5.50
N ALA A 101 -2.54 9.02 5.09
CA ALA A 101 -3.14 9.24 3.79
C ALA A 101 -4.59 9.68 3.95
N GLN A 102 -4.94 10.82 3.36
CA GLN A 102 -6.26 11.41 3.48
C GLN A 102 -6.77 11.85 2.11
N LYS A 103 -7.96 11.39 1.72
CA LYS A 103 -8.59 11.75 0.42
C LYS A 103 -7.70 11.43 -0.78
N CYS A 104 -6.86 10.41 -0.67
CA CYS A 104 -5.96 9.98 -1.74
C CYS A 104 -6.65 8.98 -2.65
N MET A 105 -6.18 8.91 -3.90
CA MET A 105 -6.68 7.97 -4.90
C MET A 105 -5.51 7.19 -5.50
N PHE A 106 -5.68 5.87 -5.58
CA PHE A 106 -4.78 4.94 -6.25
C PHE A 106 -5.60 4.20 -7.30
N GLU A 107 -5.34 4.42 -8.57
CA GLU A 107 -6.17 3.85 -9.63
C GLU A 107 -5.39 3.35 -10.84
N ASN A 108 -5.84 2.26 -11.43
CA ASN A 108 -5.25 1.69 -12.66
C ASN A 108 -3.74 1.46 -12.49
N ILE A 109 -3.40 0.66 -11.48
CA ILE A 109 -2.01 0.33 -11.13
C ILE A 109 -1.80 -1.15 -11.43
N ASN A 110 -0.69 -1.44 -12.11
CA ASN A 110 -0.26 -2.80 -12.39
C ASN A 110 1.13 -3.05 -11.80
N ILE A 111 1.28 -4.13 -11.04
CA ILE A 111 2.51 -4.47 -10.34
C ILE A 111 2.91 -5.91 -10.68
N GLU A 112 4.02 -6.08 -11.39
CA GLU A 112 4.43 -7.36 -11.98
C GLU A 112 5.79 -7.84 -11.45
N GLU A 113 6.31 -8.92 -12.04
CA GLU A 113 7.60 -9.57 -11.74
C GLU A 113 7.73 -10.01 -10.27
N TYR A 114 8.55 -9.32 -9.47
CA TYR A 114 8.79 -9.63 -8.06
C TYR A 114 7.61 -9.28 -7.16
N GLY A 115 6.55 -8.69 -7.73
CA GLY A 115 5.34 -8.35 -7.00
C GLY A 115 5.47 -7.07 -6.20
N GLY A 116 4.46 -6.81 -5.37
CA GLY A 116 4.39 -5.58 -4.59
C GLY A 116 2.97 -5.09 -4.38
N ASN A 117 2.86 -3.81 -4.01
CA ASN A 117 1.63 -3.22 -3.49
C ASN A 117 1.52 -1.74 -3.92
N ALA A 118 0.32 -1.15 -3.92
CA ALA A 118 0.23 0.30 -4.06
C ALA A 118 0.86 1.00 -2.84
N ILE A 119 0.59 0.51 -1.63
CA ILE A 119 1.22 0.92 -0.39
C ILE A 119 1.87 -0.29 0.28
N ARG A 120 3.16 -0.19 0.59
CA ARG A 120 3.91 -1.23 1.29
C ARG A 120 4.52 -0.67 2.57
N LEU A 121 4.03 -1.17 3.72
CA LEU A 121 4.57 -0.87 5.05
C LEU A 121 5.37 -2.08 5.53
N GLU A 122 6.67 -2.05 5.22
CA GLU A 122 7.59 -3.15 5.53
C GLU A 122 8.28 -2.89 6.87
N ASN A 123 8.22 -3.84 7.79
CA ASN A 123 8.64 -3.67 9.18
C ASN A 123 9.51 -4.86 9.64
N ASN A 124 10.62 -5.05 8.93
CA ASN A 124 11.60 -6.09 9.27
C ASN A 124 12.36 -5.78 10.58
N GLY A 125 12.35 -4.52 11.03
CA GLY A 125 13.02 -4.06 12.24
C GLY A 125 12.21 -4.22 13.53
N ASN A 126 11.03 -4.86 13.50
CA ASN A 126 10.12 -4.98 14.65
C ASN A 126 9.86 -3.65 15.37
N SER A 127 9.70 -2.59 14.60
CA SER A 127 9.58 -1.22 15.10
C SER A 127 8.13 -0.74 15.05
N LYS A 128 7.86 0.41 15.67
CA LYS A 128 6.55 1.02 15.65
C LYS A 128 6.23 1.62 14.28
N VAL A 129 5.04 1.35 13.76
CA VAL A 129 4.41 2.18 12.71
C VAL A 129 3.05 2.67 13.17
N ILE A 130 2.76 3.96 12.97
CA ILE A 130 1.40 4.51 13.14
C ILE A 130 0.88 4.88 11.76
N SER A 131 -0.13 4.19 11.27
CA SER A 131 -0.72 4.41 9.96
C SER A 131 -2.20 4.75 10.04
N THR A 132 -2.60 5.81 9.35
CA THR A 132 -4.00 6.21 9.24
C THR A 132 -4.33 6.48 7.77
N ILE A 133 -5.33 5.76 7.26
CA ILE A 133 -5.83 5.89 5.89
C ILE A 133 -7.30 6.32 6.00
N THR A 134 -7.64 7.47 5.43
CA THR A 134 -8.94 8.10 5.66
C THR A 134 -9.55 8.61 4.36
N ASN A 135 -10.75 8.17 4.04
CA ASN A 135 -11.48 8.56 2.82
C ASN A 135 -10.63 8.40 1.55
N CYS A 136 -9.84 7.32 1.47
CA CYS A 136 -9.01 7.01 0.31
C CYS A 136 -9.68 5.97 -0.58
N GLU A 137 -9.37 6.01 -1.87
CA GLU A 137 -9.91 5.08 -2.88
C GLU A 137 -8.77 4.31 -3.55
N PHE A 138 -8.95 2.99 -3.65
CA PHE A 138 -8.04 2.05 -4.31
C PHE A 138 -8.85 1.28 -5.35
N ASN A 139 -8.67 1.62 -6.62
CA ASN A 139 -9.53 1.17 -7.71
C ASN A 139 -8.71 0.49 -8.81
N ASN A 140 -9.08 -0.74 -9.21
CA ASN A 140 -8.42 -1.46 -10.30
C ASN A 140 -6.88 -1.54 -10.09
N ILE A 141 -6.48 -2.25 -9.04
CA ILE A 141 -5.06 -2.45 -8.70
C ILE A 141 -4.74 -3.93 -8.84
N ASN A 142 -3.85 -4.25 -9.77
CA ASN A 142 -3.43 -5.62 -10.06
C ASN A 142 -2.00 -5.80 -9.55
N SER A 143 -1.75 -6.84 -8.78
CA SER A 143 -0.40 -7.23 -8.38
C SER A 143 -0.15 -8.72 -8.49
N ILE A 144 1.13 -9.08 -8.59
CA ILE A 144 1.62 -10.45 -8.36
C ILE A 144 2.06 -10.56 -6.90
N GLY A 145 1.70 -11.66 -6.23
CA GLY A 145 2.19 -11.98 -4.90
C GLY A 145 3.69 -12.27 -4.91
N ASP A 146 4.37 -11.98 -3.81
CA ASP A 146 5.80 -12.26 -3.72
C ASP A 146 6.13 -13.76 -3.58
N SER A 147 7.42 -14.09 -3.49
CA SER A 147 7.87 -15.48 -3.35
C SER A 147 7.39 -16.20 -2.08
N ASN A 148 6.82 -15.48 -1.11
CA ASN A 148 6.21 -16.03 0.09
C ASN A 148 4.67 -16.02 0.02
N GLY A 149 4.08 -15.68 -1.13
CA GLY A 149 2.64 -15.56 -1.30
C GLY A 149 2.04 -14.32 -0.64
N GLN A 150 2.85 -13.30 -0.33
CA GLN A 150 2.35 -12.04 0.23
C GLN A 150 1.71 -11.23 -0.90
N GLY A 151 0.39 -11.08 -0.85
CA GLY A 151 -0.38 -10.29 -1.80
C GLY A 151 -0.79 -8.93 -1.22
N GLY A 152 -2.08 -8.61 -1.32
CA GLY A 152 -2.66 -7.34 -0.89
C GLY A 152 -2.34 -6.22 -1.89
N SER A 153 -2.88 -6.30 -3.11
CA SER A 153 -2.43 -5.43 -4.20
C SER A 153 -2.52 -3.94 -3.87
N ALA A 154 -3.49 -3.53 -3.05
CA ALA A 154 -3.60 -2.17 -2.55
C ALA A 154 -2.65 -1.90 -1.36
N LEU A 155 -2.68 -2.75 -0.32
CA LEU A 155 -1.93 -2.53 0.91
C LEU A 155 -1.33 -3.82 1.46
N PHE A 156 -0.03 -3.77 1.69
CA PHE A 156 0.68 -4.70 2.56
C PHE A 156 1.14 -3.98 3.83
N ALA A 157 0.93 -4.59 4.99
CA ALA A 157 1.42 -4.06 6.25
C ALA A 157 1.89 -5.13 7.23
N GLN A 158 3.05 -4.89 7.84
CA GLN A 158 3.56 -5.65 8.98
C GLN A 158 3.38 -4.86 10.28
N LEU A 159 2.46 -5.33 11.11
CA LEU A 159 2.15 -4.74 12.42
C LEU A 159 2.94 -5.50 13.49
N ARG A 160 3.98 -4.84 14.01
CA ARG A 160 4.86 -5.33 15.07
C ARG A 160 4.72 -4.41 16.29
N ASP A 161 5.74 -4.35 17.15
CA ASP A 161 5.74 -3.61 18.41
C ASP A 161 5.04 -2.23 18.33
N GLN A 162 3.96 -2.09 19.09
CA GLN A 162 3.13 -0.89 19.23
C GLN A 162 2.59 -0.31 17.92
N SER A 163 2.53 -1.12 16.86
CA SER A 163 2.07 -0.68 15.55
C SER A 163 0.56 -0.51 15.51
N SER A 164 0.08 0.51 14.80
CA SER A 164 -1.34 0.77 14.58
C SER A 164 -1.60 1.02 13.10
N LEU A 165 -2.65 0.40 12.57
CA LEU A 165 -3.21 0.69 11.25
C LEU A 165 -4.71 0.92 11.39
N ILE A 166 -5.15 2.14 11.06
CA ILE A 166 -6.56 2.54 11.11
C ILE A 166 -7.01 2.94 9.71
N ILE A 167 -8.05 2.27 9.22
CA ILE A 167 -8.74 2.57 7.97
C ILE A 167 -10.13 3.13 8.32
N ASP A 168 -10.42 4.35 7.87
CA ASP A 168 -11.58 5.10 8.35
C ASP A 168 -12.24 6.00 7.27
N ASN A 169 -13.42 6.52 7.59
CA ASN A 169 -14.23 7.45 6.81
C ASN A 169 -14.41 7.02 5.35
N ASN A 170 -15.14 5.93 5.14
CA ASN A 170 -15.54 5.43 3.82
C ASN A 170 -14.35 5.20 2.87
N CYS A 171 -13.26 4.58 3.36
CA CYS A 171 -12.21 4.09 2.46
C CYS A 171 -12.76 3.01 1.53
N GLN A 172 -12.30 2.97 0.28
CA GLN A 172 -12.80 2.03 -0.72
C GLN A 172 -11.66 1.25 -1.36
N PHE A 173 -11.82 -0.07 -1.43
CA PHE A 173 -10.96 -1.01 -2.13
C PHE A 173 -11.81 -1.76 -3.14
N ILE A 174 -11.70 -1.41 -4.41
CA ILE A 174 -12.57 -1.89 -5.47
C ILE A 174 -11.72 -2.51 -6.57
N GLN A 175 -12.01 -3.76 -6.92
CA GLN A 175 -11.31 -4.48 -7.99
C GLN A 175 -9.79 -4.52 -7.76
N CYS A 176 -9.39 -4.78 -6.51
CA CYS A 176 -8.00 -5.05 -6.16
C CYS A 176 -7.74 -6.55 -6.30
N ILE A 177 -6.83 -6.92 -7.20
CA ILE A 177 -6.55 -8.31 -7.56
C ILE A 177 -5.10 -8.63 -7.24
N SER A 178 -4.87 -9.70 -6.49
CA SER A 178 -3.55 -10.28 -6.27
C SER A 178 -3.49 -11.68 -6.87
N THR A 179 -2.60 -11.89 -7.84
CA THR A 179 -2.35 -13.20 -8.46
C THR A 179 -1.13 -13.86 -7.83
N ASN A 180 -1.24 -15.14 -7.45
CA ASN A 180 -0.23 -15.88 -6.70
C ASN A 180 0.14 -15.26 -5.34
N GLY A 181 -0.74 -14.40 -4.81
CA GLY A 181 -0.64 -13.83 -3.48
C GLY A 181 -1.93 -14.05 -2.69
N ASN A 182 -1.87 -13.85 -1.38
CA ASN A 182 -3.04 -13.84 -0.51
C ASN A 182 -3.54 -12.41 -0.28
N GLY A 183 -4.84 -12.23 -0.06
CA GLY A 183 -5.42 -10.90 0.12
C GLY A 183 -5.56 -10.20 -1.22
N GLY A 184 -6.78 -10.06 -1.76
CA GLY A 184 -6.94 -9.30 -3.01
C GLY A 184 -6.57 -7.82 -2.82
N ALA A 185 -7.18 -7.17 -1.83
CA ALA A 185 -6.87 -5.77 -1.50
C ALA A 185 -5.83 -5.63 -0.40
N LEU A 186 -6.02 -6.34 0.72
CA LEU A 186 -5.23 -6.15 1.94
C LEU A 186 -4.51 -7.44 2.34
N TYR A 187 -3.23 -7.33 2.63
CA TYR A 187 -2.44 -8.37 3.31
C TYR A 187 -1.85 -7.77 4.59
N ILE A 188 -2.30 -8.28 5.74
CA ILE A 188 -1.86 -7.77 7.05
C ILE A 188 -1.21 -8.91 7.83
N ASP A 189 0.07 -8.73 8.15
CA ASP A 189 0.86 -9.64 8.98
C ASP A 189 1.05 -9.02 10.37
N ILE A 190 0.58 -9.73 11.40
CA ILE A 190 0.50 -9.24 12.77
C ILE A 190 1.33 -10.10 13.71
N ASP A 191 2.15 -9.47 14.55
CA ASP A 191 2.66 -10.15 15.75
C ASP A 191 1.63 -10.03 16.89
N PHE A 192 0.86 -11.11 17.10
CA PHE A 192 -0.22 -11.14 18.10
C PHE A 192 0.29 -11.17 19.54
N GLU A 193 1.58 -11.43 19.78
CA GLU A 193 2.18 -11.37 21.11
C GLU A 193 2.61 -9.94 21.47
N SER A 194 2.83 -9.11 20.45
CA SER A 194 3.16 -7.69 20.61
C SER A 194 1.93 -6.81 20.88
N GLN A 195 2.16 -5.57 21.31
CA GLN A 195 1.08 -4.58 21.32
C GLN A 195 0.81 -4.15 19.87
N PHE A 196 -0.40 -4.34 19.35
CA PHE A 196 -0.79 -3.81 18.05
C PHE A 196 -2.20 -3.21 18.08
N GLU A 197 -2.59 -2.56 17.00
CA GLU A 197 -3.97 -2.19 16.70
C GLU A 197 -4.21 -2.27 15.18
N PHE A 198 -5.26 -2.95 14.76
CA PHE A 198 -5.72 -2.94 13.37
C PHE A 198 -7.23 -2.75 13.34
N LYS A 199 -7.66 -1.65 12.75
CA LYS A 199 -9.07 -1.28 12.70
C LYS A 199 -9.53 -0.88 11.30
N ILE A 200 -10.72 -1.34 10.93
CA ILE A 200 -11.51 -0.82 9.81
C ILE A 200 -12.81 -0.28 10.38
N ASN A 201 -12.84 1.03 10.63
CA ASN A 201 -13.97 1.72 11.26
C ASN A 201 -15.10 2.02 10.26
N ASP A 202 -14.73 2.31 9.01
CA ASP A 202 -15.67 2.50 7.90
C ASP A 202 -14.92 2.29 6.58
N GLY A 203 -15.27 1.22 5.87
CA GLY A 203 -14.67 0.93 4.58
C GLY A 203 -15.46 -0.07 3.75
N LEU A 204 -15.28 0.01 2.43
CA LEU A 204 -15.86 -0.91 1.46
C LEU A 204 -14.74 -1.71 0.80
N ILE A 205 -14.88 -3.04 0.81
CA ILE A 205 -14.03 -3.95 0.03
C ILE A 205 -14.93 -4.69 -0.94
N LYS A 206 -14.76 -4.43 -2.24
CA LYS A 206 -15.69 -4.87 -3.27
C LYS A 206 -14.99 -5.41 -4.50
N GLU A 207 -15.44 -6.55 -5.00
CA GLU A 207 -14.94 -7.17 -6.24
C GLU A 207 -13.42 -7.44 -6.23
N CYS A 208 -12.82 -7.55 -5.06
CA CYS A 208 -11.41 -7.89 -4.90
C CYS A 208 -11.19 -9.40 -5.00
N GLN A 209 -10.03 -9.80 -5.53
CA GLN A 209 -9.74 -11.20 -5.78
C GLN A 209 -8.33 -11.60 -5.37
N SER A 210 -8.20 -12.78 -4.76
CA SER A 210 -6.92 -13.46 -4.55
C SER A 210 -6.92 -14.71 -5.42
N LEU A 211 -6.06 -14.73 -6.43
CA LEU A 211 -6.00 -15.78 -7.44
C LEU A 211 -4.77 -16.67 -7.21
N SER A 212 -4.90 -17.96 -7.48
CA SER A 212 -3.77 -18.90 -7.49
C SER A 212 -3.71 -19.63 -8.84
N THR A 213 -2.53 -19.66 -9.46
CA THR A 213 -2.31 -20.37 -10.73
C THR A 213 -1.77 -21.79 -10.55
N GLU A 214 -1.39 -22.18 -9.33
CA GLU A 214 -0.88 -23.51 -9.00
C GLU A 214 -1.69 -24.17 -7.88
N THR A 215 -2.00 -25.46 -8.02
CA THR A 215 -2.95 -26.17 -7.13
C THR A 215 -2.39 -26.56 -5.76
N THR A 216 -1.12 -26.26 -5.46
CA THR A 216 -0.41 -26.73 -4.24
C THR A 216 0.17 -25.62 -3.37
N ASP A 217 -0.01 -24.37 -3.74
CA ASP A 217 0.74 -23.28 -3.10
C ASP A 217 -0.12 -22.56 -2.07
N GLY A 218 0.53 -22.07 -1.00
CA GLY A 218 -0.08 -21.30 0.09
C GLY A 218 -0.57 -19.91 -0.34
N THR A 219 -1.18 -19.80 -1.52
CA THR A 219 -1.63 -18.58 -2.20
C THR A 219 -3.11 -18.68 -2.56
N GLY A 220 -3.72 -17.58 -3.00
CA GLY A 220 -5.13 -17.59 -3.42
C GLY A 220 -6.14 -17.56 -2.27
N TYR A 221 -5.72 -17.24 -1.05
CA TYR A 221 -6.59 -17.12 0.12
C TYR A 221 -6.98 -15.65 0.40
N GLY A 222 -8.20 -15.44 0.90
CA GLY A 222 -8.65 -14.12 1.36
C GLY A 222 -8.94 -13.14 0.22
N GLY A 223 -10.08 -13.30 -0.47
CA GLY A 223 -10.39 -12.52 -1.68
C GLY A 223 -10.34 -10.99 -1.51
N GLY A 224 -10.77 -10.47 -0.36
CA GLY A 224 -10.62 -9.06 -0.01
C GLY A 224 -9.43 -8.79 0.91
N ILE A 225 -9.37 -9.53 2.03
CA ILE A 225 -8.36 -9.38 3.07
C ILE A 225 -7.77 -10.74 3.39
N PHE A 226 -6.45 -10.78 3.59
CA PHE A 226 -5.78 -11.88 4.26
C PHE A 226 -5.09 -11.38 5.53
N LEU A 227 -5.42 -12.01 6.66
CA LEU A 227 -4.81 -11.74 7.96
C LEU A 227 -3.97 -12.94 8.35
N THR A 228 -2.72 -12.69 8.69
CA THR A 228 -1.79 -13.71 9.17
C THR A 228 -0.96 -13.16 10.33
N GLY A 229 -0.19 -14.03 10.96
CA GLY A 229 0.64 -13.61 12.07
C GLY A 229 1.19 -14.76 12.90
N ASN A 230 2.00 -14.40 13.89
CA ASN A 230 2.51 -15.32 14.90
C ASN A 230 1.84 -15.05 16.26
N GLY A 231 1.82 -16.05 17.13
CA GLY A 231 1.25 -15.93 18.47
C GLY A 231 -0.26 -16.17 18.53
N ASN A 232 -0.81 -16.09 19.74
CA ASN A 232 -2.24 -16.26 19.99
C ASN A 232 -2.90 -14.90 20.20
N TYR A 233 -3.88 -14.57 19.35
CA TYR A 233 -4.66 -13.36 19.54
C TYR A 233 -5.55 -13.44 20.79
N ASN A 234 -5.47 -12.43 21.66
CA ASN A 234 -6.41 -12.26 22.77
C ASN A 234 -7.62 -11.42 22.32
N ALA A 235 -8.75 -12.07 22.08
CA ALA A 235 -9.99 -11.41 21.67
C ALA A 235 -10.52 -10.36 22.67
N GLN A 236 -10.20 -10.47 23.97
CA GLN A 236 -10.59 -9.47 24.98
C GLN A 236 -9.83 -8.15 24.83
N SER A 237 -8.78 -8.10 24.02
CA SER A 237 -8.00 -6.88 23.81
C SER A 237 -8.69 -5.87 22.88
N GLU A 238 -9.65 -6.32 22.05
CA GLU A 238 -10.38 -5.47 21.08
C GLU A 238 -9.46 -4.69 20.12
N LYS A 239 -8.24 -5.20 19.90
CA LYS A 239 -7.19 -4.57 19.08
C LYS A 239 -7.34 -4.85 17.59
N LEU A 240 -8.02 -5.94 17.25
CA LEU A 240 -8.46 -6.26 15.89
C LEU A 240 -9.96 -5.99 15.81
N ASP A 241 -10.36 -4.93 15.10
CA ASP A 241 -11.77 -4.56 14.93
C ASP A 241 -12.08 -4.23 13.47
N LEU A 242 -12.92 -5.06 12.84
CA LEU A 242 -13.31 -4.92 11.43
C LEU A 242 -14.82 -4.73 11.25
N HIS A 243 -15.56 -4.40 12.32
CA HIS A 243 -17.02 -4.33 12.27
C HIS A 243 -17.56 -3.20 11.39
N GLY A 244 -16.74 -2.17 11.13
CA GLY A 244 -17.08 -1.05 10.26
C GLY A 244 -17.02 -1.35 8.76
N MET A 245 -16.52 -2.53 8.39
CA MET A 245 -16.30 -2.90 7.00
C MET A 245 -17.56 -3.46 6.32
N LYS A 246 -17.75 -3.10 5.05
CA LYS A 246 -18.67 -3.75 4.10
C LYS A 246 -17.86 -4.58 3.11
N ILE A 247 -18.22 -5.85 2.95
CA ILE A 247 -17.59 -6.79 2.00
C ILE A 247 -18.63 -7.19 0.97
N LEU A 248 -18.33 -7.02 -0.32
CA LEU A 248 -19.23 -7.35 -1.43
C LEU A 248 -18.48 -8.05 -2.57
N ASP A 249 -18.99 -9.18 -3.05
CA ASP A 249 -18.52 -9.82 -4.29
C ASP A 249 -17.01 -10.10 -4.39
N ASN A 250 -16.35 -10.34 -3.24
CA ASN A 250 -14.92 -10.71 -3.22
C ASN A 250 -14.77 -12.23 -3.36
N SER A 251 -13.72 -12.69 -4.04
CA SER A 251 -13.48 -14.12 -4.28
C SER A 251 -12.02 -14.53 -4.07
N ALA A 252 -11.80 -15.75 -3.61
CA ALA A 252 -10.47 -16.33 -3.49
C ALA A 252 -10.44 -17.66 -4.27
N SER A 253 -9.34 -18.00 -4.93
CA SER A 253 -9.19 -19.31 -5.58
C SER A 253 -9.27 -20.45 -4.56
N ASN A 254 -8.70 -20.24 -3.38
CA ASN A 254 -8.67 -21.17 -2.27
C ASN A 254 -9.46 -20.56 -1.10
N SER A 255 -10.77 -20.81 -1.05
CA SER A 255 -11.71 -20.30 -0.03
C SER A 255 -12.26 -21.39 0.87
#